data_AF-A0A6A4XZI9-F1
#
_entry.id   AF-A0A6A4XZI9-F1
#
_cell.length_a   1.000
_cell.length_b   1.000
_cell.length_c   1.000
_cell.angle_alpha   90.00
_cell.angle_beta   90.00
_cell.angle_gamma   90.00
#
_symmetry.space_group_name_H-M   'P 1'
#
loop_
_entity.id
_entity.type
_entity.pdbx_description
1 polymer ?
#
loop_
_entity_poly.entity_id
_entity_poly.type
_entity_poly.pdbx_seq_one_letter_code
_entity_poly.pdbx_strand_id
1 'polypeptide(L)'
;MKIFRSLLVGAAAAQAITTYSAKILLDTKTSACQLIDAVHETQIHRGIKSTDDVIQIQTRRQNLATPDDILTNSNVSDQTWLEILGGSPEAIVNVLQKRCPQGALQLNQLEAVATATPVIRKIVNSGDPKNRLDIVFMGDGYTTAEEPRFFDDIQRLTNDMFTGDTFTQYLPLFNVWAVFVPSAQSGVGVGGKPLDTAFGLFRDGTELRGVYTSKPQYTRDVCKTVGEFACDFPSLIGNDDFYGGLGGSFVISTRSPTSGTVVLRHEMGHNFGDVGEEYDGGYSYFGANSAPSVEGVTWKHWLTNPNALREEKSIQRFQQHIWYDLKQGAYQIKFTSNGAFKRWYILLSISGADTDDSLSVTLDGKPLPWKTKGVKDRTFYDWKSANAGFSSGDHVLEIKAGGSFDSPIIKQLCNAVIYEYGDESEFKLDDPNYIGIYPTLDIDKNITYRPDNERCLMRNMTSPKFCTVCQENMWQQFMSRITFIDDVVVSGTKVEAKLIPLGQLRPGHGACGGDA
;
A
#
# COMPACT_ATOMS: atom_id res chain seq x y z
N MET A 1 -43.22 -53.65 9.86
CA MET A 1 -42.29 -52.64 10.45
C MET A 1 -40.88 -53.05 10.06
N LYS A 2 -40.05 -52.30 9.33
CA LYS A 2 -40.02 -50.88 8.96
C LYS A 2 -39.43 -50.75 7.55
N ILE A 3 -40.03 -49.86 6.75
CA ILE A 3 -39.51 -49.38 5.47
C ILE A 3 -38.47 -48.30 5.79
N PHE A 4 -37.21 -48.48 5.39
CA PHE A 4 -36.21 -47.41 5.43
C PHE A 4 -36.20 -46.70 4.07
N ARG A 5 -36.82 -45.52 4.02
CA ARG A 5 -36.61 -44.53 2.96
C ARG A 5 -35.23 -43.90 3.19
N SER A 6 -34.28 -44.12 2.27
CA SER A 6 -33.11 -43.25 2.16
C SER A 6 -33.56 -41.85 1.74
N LEU A 7 -33.44 -40.88 2.63
CA LEU A 7 -33.38 -39.48 2.23
C LEU A 7 -31.99 -39.23 1.64
N LEU A 8 -31.92 -39.13 0.31
CA LEU A 8 -30.88 -38.34 -0.34
C LEU A 8 -31.11 -36.88 0.03
N VAL A 9 -30.38 -36.39 1.02
CA VAL A 9 -30.19 -34.95 1.20
C VAL A 9 -29.09 -34.54 0.23
N GLY A 10 -29.49 -34.11 -0.96
CA GLY A 10 -28.60 -33.34 -1.82
C GLY A 10 -28.25 -32.05 -1.09
N ALA A 11 -26.99 -31.90 -0.68
CA ALA A 11 -26.46 -30.60 -0.32
C ALA A 11 -26.45 -29.76 -1.61
N ALA A 12 -27.50 -28.98 -1.83
CA ALA A 12 -27.43 -27.87 -2.75
C ALA A 12 -26.35 -26.93 -2.22
N ALA A 13 -25.20 -26.88 -2.89
CA ALA A 13 -24.26 -25.79 -2.69
C ALA A 13 -25.03 -24.49 -2.94
N ALA A 14 -25.29 -23.73 -1.88
CA ALA A 14 -25.88 -22.41 -2.01
C ALA A 14 -24.91 -21.59 -2.89
N GLN A 15 -25.31 -21.30 -4.13
CA GLN A 15 -24.56 -20.40 -4.99
C GLN A 15 -24.40 -19.09 -4.23
N ALA A 16 -23.15 -18.63 -4.10
CA ALA A 16 -22.89 -17.33 -3.52
C ALA A 16 -23.57 -16.28 -4.39
N ILE A 17 -24.41 -15.45 -3.78
CA ILE A 17 -25.14 -14.41 -4.48
C ILE A 17 -24.19 -13.25 -4.75
N THR A 18 -24.17 -12.80 -6.00
CA THR A 18 -23.44 -11.61 -6.43
C THR A 18 -23.81 -10.43 -5.54
N THR A 19 -22.81 -9.73 -5.03
CA THR A 19 -23.02 -8.51 -4.23
C THR A 19 -22.77 -7.30 -5.10
N TYR A 20 -23.63 -6.30 -4.98
CA TYR A 20 -23.49 -5.02 -5.63
C TYR A 20 -23.18 -3.95 -4.58
N SER A 21 -22.48 -2.89 -4.96
CA SER A 21 -22.24 -1.70 -4.12
C SER A 21 -22.66 -0.44 -4.86
N ALA A 22 -23.14 0.55 -4.11
CA ALA A 22 -23.17 1.94 -4.53
C ALA A 22 -22.74 2.81 -3.36
N LYS A 23 -22.09 3.94 -3.66
CA LYS A 23 -21.65 4.89 -2.64
C LYS A 23 -22.18 6.27 -2.95
N ILE A 24 -22.72 6.91 -1.93
CA ILE A 24 -23.18 8.30 -2.00
C ILE A 24 -22.54 9.14 -0.90
N LEU A 25 -22.41 10.43 -1.15
CA LEU A 25 -22.20 11.43 -0.12
C LEU A 25 -23.57 12.04 0.21
N LEU A 26 -23.98 11.92 1.46
CA LEU A 26 -25.25 12.40 1.96
C LEU A 26 -25.03 13.59 2.88
N ASP A 27 -25.67 14.72 2.58
CA ASP A 27 -25.80 15.83 3.52
C ASP A 27 -26.96 15.55 4.46
N THR A 28 -26.65 15.41 5.75
CA THR A 28 -27.63 14.99 6.76
C THR A 28 -28.64 16.06 7.15
N LYS A 29 -28.41 17.33 6.77
CA LYS A 29 -29.34 18.44 7.05
C LYS A 29 -30.27 18.71 5.88
N THR A 30 -29.72 18.70 4.67
CA THR A 30 -30.46 19.05 3.46
C THR A 30 -31.04 17.83 2.74
N SER A 31 -30.62 16.61 3.11
CA SER A 31 -30.89 15.37 2.37
C SER A 31 -30.42 15.41 0.91
N ALA A 32 -29.51 16.33 0.58
CA ALA A 32 -28.86 16.35 -0.71
C ALA A 32 -27.94 15.13 -0.82
N CYS A 33 -27.99 14.48 -1.99
CA CYS A 33 -27.19 13.32 -2.29
C CYS A 33 -26.32 13.58 -3.51
N GLN A 34 -25.05 13.20 -3.41
CA GLN A 34 -24.14 13.11 -4.54
C GLN A 34 -23.81 11.63 -4.76
N LEU A 35 -23.91 11.17 -6.01
CA LEU A 35 -23.48 9.82 -6.37
C LEU A 35 -21.96 9.82 -6.51
N ILE A 36 -21.31 8.92 -5.78
CA ILE A 36 -19.85 8.85 -5.68
C ILE A 36 -19.37 7.63 -6.45
N ASP A 37 -20.00 6.49 -6.19
CA ASP A 37 -19.84 5.28 -7.00
C ASP A 37 -21.25 4.81 -7.39
N ALA A 38 -21.48 4.69 -8.70
CA ALA A 38 -22.72 4.13 -9.24
C ALA A 38 -22.88 2.65 -8.84
N VAL A 39 -24.09 2.11 -8.99
CA VAL A 39 -24.35 0.69 -8.75
C VAL A 39 -23.41 -0.15 -9.62
N HIS A 40 -22.57 -0.94 -8.99
CA HIS A 40 -21.64 -1.85 -9.65
C HIS A 40 -21.53 -3.15 -8.85
N GLU A 41 -21.14 -4.23 -9.51
CA GLU A 41 -20.79 -5.46 -8.83
C GLU A 41 -19.54 -5.25 -7.96
N THR A 42 -19.55 -5.80 -6.74
CA THR A 42 -18.46 -5.72 -5.76
C THR A 42 -18.14 -7.10 -5.20
N GLN A 43 -17.14 -7.18 -4.31
CA GLN A 43 -16.79 -8.41 -3.62
C GLN A 43 -17.97 -9.01 -2.85
N ILE A 44 -18.07 -10.34 -2.85
CA ILE A 44 -19.15 -11.08 -2.18
C ILE A 44 -19.16 -10.73 -0.69
N HIS A 45 -20.27 -10.19 -0.21
CA HIS A 45 -20.45 -9.85 1.20
C HIS A 45 -21.27 -10.94 1.90
N ARG A 46 -20.69 -11.62 2.89
CA ARG A 46 -21.32 -12.78 3.61
C ARG A 46 -22.66 -12.46 4.28
N GLY A 47 -22.95 -11.18 4.50
CA GLY A 47 -24.24 -10.70 5.01
C GLY A 47 -25.36 -10.62 3.97
N ILE A 48 -25.05 -10.75 2.68
CA ILE A 48 -26.00 -10.76 1.56
C ILE A 48 -26.26 -12.21 1.16
N LYS A 49 -27.43 -12.73 1.53
CA LYS A 49 -27.85 -14.13 1.37
C LYS A 49 -29.02 -14.29 0.40
N SER A 50 -29.66 -13.19 -0.01
CA SER A 50 -30.73 -13.15 -1.01
C SER A 50 -30.57 -11.93 -1.94
N THR A 51 -31.24 -11.93 -3.09
CA THR A 51 -31.24 -10.79 -4.03
C THR A 51 -31.89 -9.53 -3.46
N ASP A 52 -32.68 -9.66 -2.40
CA ASP A 52 -33.41 -8.57 -1.73
C ASP A 52 -32.65 -8.04 -0.50
N ASP A 53 -31.58 -8.70 -0.08
CA ASP A 53 -30.81 -8.29 1.08
C ASP A 53 -30.07 -6.98 0.79
N VAL A 54 -30.04 -6.09 1.79
CA VAL A 54 -29.32 -4.81 1.72
C VAL A 54 -28.64 -4.52 3.05
N ILE A 55 -27.40 -4.03 2.97
CA ILE A 55 -26.62 -3.52 4.09
C ILE A 55 -26.23 -2.07 3.80
N GLN A 56 -26.38 -1.19 4.78
CA GLN A 56 -26.02 0.22 4.69
C GLN A 56 -24.88 0.50 5.68
N ILE A 57 -23.72 0.89 5.16
CA ILE A 57 -22.54 1.25 5.94
C ILE A 57 -22.40 2.76 5.90
N GLN A 58 -22.47 3.40 7.07
CA GLN A 58 -22.46 4.85 7.19
C GLN A 58 -21.21 5.32 7.93
N THR A 59 -20.40 6.16 7.27
CA THR A 59 -19.12 6.66 7.80
C THR A 59 -19.07 8.17 7.67
N ARG A 60 -18.81 8.89 8.78
CA ARG A 60 -18.67 10.36 8.74
C ARG A 60 -17.52 10.77 7.82
N ARG A 61 -17.72 11.83 7.04
CA ARG A 61 -16.65 12.40 6.22
C ARG A 61 -15.62 13.09 7.12
N GLN A 62 -14.35 12.70 7.00
CA GLN A 62 -13.22 13.27 7.75
C GLN A 62 -12.24 14.07 6.88
N ASN A 63 -12.41 14.04 5.56
CA ASN A 63 -11.54 14.75 4.62
C ASN A 63 -11.83 16.26 4.64
N LEU A 64 -10.85 17.08 4.23
CA LEU A 64 -11.04 18.52 4.01
C LEU A 64 -12.15 18.82 2.99
N ALA A 65 -12.69 20.04 3.04
CA ALA A 65 -13.67 20.54 2.09
C ALA A 65 -13.09 20.52 0.66
N THR A 66 -13.87 20.04 -0.31
CA THR A 66 -13.51 20.12 -1.73
C THR A 66 -13.82 21.52 -2.26
N PRO A 67 -13.29 21.91 -3.44
CA PRO A 67 -13.71 23.14 -4.10
C PRO A 67 -15.22 23.25 -4.28
N ASP A 68 -15.91 22.13 -4.58
CA ASP A 68 -17.36 22.09 -4.69
C ASP A 68 -18.05 22.41 -3.36
N ASP A 69 -17.59 21.85 -2.23
CA ASP A 69 -18.15 22.16 -0.90
C ASP A 69 -18.04 23.66 -0.57
N ILE A 70 -16.93 24.29 -0.98
CA ILE A 70 -16.70 25.73 -0.79
C ILE A 70 -17.65 26.54 -1.67
N LEU A 71 -17.86 26.11 -2.92
CA LEU A 71 -18.76 26.77 -3.87
C LEU A 71 -20.24 26.63 -3.47
N THR A 72 -20.63 25.50 -2.88
CA THR A 72 -22.01 25.25 -2.43
C THR A 72 -22.25 25.67 -0.97
N ASN A 73 -21.22 26.17 -0.28
CA ASN A 73 -21.27 26.51 1.14
C ASN A 73 -21.71 25.32 2.03
N SER A 74 -21.36 24.10 1.59
CA SER A 74 -21.70 22.86 2.27
C SER A 74 -20.73 22.61 3.43
N ASN A 75 -21.27 22.32 4.61
CA ASN A 75 -20.46 22.03 5.78
C ASN A 75 -20.09 20.55 5.83
N VAL A 76 -18.79 20.26 5.76
CA VAL A 76 -18.23 18.90 5.81
C VAL A 76 -18.71 18.12 7.04
N SER A 77 -18.90 18.78 8.19
CA SER A 77 -19.35 18.09 9.41
C SER A 77 -20.76 17.52 9.31
N ASP A 78 -21.56 18.03 8.37
CA ASP A 78 -22.94 17.61 8.14
C ASP A 78 -23.03 16.52 7.06
N GLN A 79 -21.91 16.14 6.44
CA GLN A 79 -21.86 15.16 5.37
C GLN A 79 -21.39 13.78 5.83
N THR A 80 -21.99 12.74 5.26
CA THR A 80 -21.69 11.35 5.59
C THR A 80 -21.58 10.50 4.33
N TRP A 81 -20.59 9.62 4.28
CA TRP A 81 -20.52 8.57 3.27
C TRP A 81 -21.52 7.48 3.61
N LEU A 82 -22.35 7.12 2.64
CA LEU A 82 -23.22 5.95 2.73
C LEU A 82 -22.83 4.99 1.61
N GLU A 83 -22.29 3.84 2.00
CA GLU A 83 -22.11 2.69 1.12
C GLU A 83 -23.29 1.73 1.30
N ILE A 84 -23.85 1.28 0.18
CA ILE A 84 -25.02 0.42 0.12
C ILE A 84 -24.60 -0.86 -0.58
N LEU A 85 -24.58 -1.97 0.15
CA LEU A 85 -24.35 -3.30 -0.39
C LEU A 85 -25.69 -4.00 -0.61
N GLY A 86 -25.90 -4.63 -1.77
CA GLY A 86 -27.16 -5.31 -2.06
C GLY A 86 -26.99 -6.60 -2.86
N GLY A 87 -27.95 -7.52 -2.74
CA GLY A 87 -27.96 -8.77 -3.52
C GLY A 87 -28.43 -8.62 -4.97
N SER A 88 -28.88 -7.42 -5.36
CA SER A 88 -29.27 -7.05 -6.72
C SER A 88 -29.11 -5.55 -6.94
N PRO A 89 -28.95 -5.09 -8.19
CA PRO A 89 -28.99 -3.66 -8.53
C PRO A 89 -30.30 -2.99 -8.07
N GLU A 90 -31.43 -3.69 -8.23
CA GLU A 90 -32.76 -3.19 -7.85
C GLU A 90 -32.86 -2.92 -6.34
N ALA A 91 -32.31 -3.82 -5.51
CA ALA A 91 -32.30 -3.64 -4.07
C ALA A 91 -31.53 -2.37 -3.63
N ILE A 92 -30.43 -2.06 -4.32
CA ILE A 92 -29.65 -0.83 -4.08
C ILE A 92 -30.39 0.40 -4.58
N VAL A 93 -30.95 0.35 -5.80
CA VAL A 93 -31.72 1.46 -6.39
C VAL A 93 -32.90 1.84 -5.49
N ASN A 94 -33.58 0.85 -4.90
CA ASN A 94 -34.67 1.10 -3.95
C ASN A 94 -34.21 1.85 -2.69
N VAL A 95 -32.99 1.60 -2.19
CA VAL A 95 -32.43 2.37 -1.08
C VAL A 95 -32.01 3.76 -1.53
N LEU A 96 -31.37 3.89 -2.69
CA LEU A 96 -30.99 5.17 -3.27
C LEU A 96 -32.20 6.09 -3.45
N GLN A 97 -33.31 5.59 -4.00
CA GLN A 97 -34.55 6.36 -4.15
C GLN A 97 -35.14 6.83 -2.80
N LYS A 98 -35.02 6.00 -1.75
CA LYS A 98 -35.49 6.36 -0.40
C LYS A 98 -34.58 7.37 0.29
N ARG A 99 -33.26 7.26 0.10
CA ARG A 99 -32.26 8.13 0.74
C ARG A 99 -32.07 9.45 0.00
N CYS A 100 -32.32 9.44 -1.30
CA CYS A 100 -32.10 10.55 -2.21
C CYS A 100 -33.40 10.85 -2.99
N PRO A 101 -34.45 11.35 -2.31
CA PRO A 101 -35.76 11.57 -2.93
C PRO A 101 -35.73 12.64 -4.03
N GLN A 102 -34.71 13.50 -4.04
CA GLN A 102 -34.47 14.49 -5.10
C GLN A 102 -33.51 13.99 -6.20
N GLY A 103 -33.16 12.70 -6.18
CA GLY A 103 -32.13 12.11 -7.03
C GLY A 103 -30.72 12.33 -6.46
N ALA A 104 -29.77 11.52 -6.90
CA ALA A 104 -28.35 11.77 -6.66
C ALA A 104 -27.84 12.69 -7.77
N LEU A 105 -27.24 13.83 -7.40
CA LEU A 105 -26.64 14.75 -8.37
C LEU A 105 -25.51 14.01 -9.10
N GLN A 106 -25.65 13.85 -10.41
CA GLN A 106 -24.63 13.26 -11.27
C GLN A 106 -23.51 14.28 -11.44
N LEU A 107 -22.34 14.05 -10.84
CA LEU A 107 -21.10 14.62 -11.35
C LEU A 107 -20.59 13.71 -12.47
N ASN A 108 -21.29 13.74 -13.60
CA ASN A 108 -20.78 13.24 -14.86
C ASN A 108 -20.44 14.44 -15.75
N GLN A 109 -19.28 15.04 -15.51
CA GLN A 109 -18.47 15.54 -16.62
C GLN A 109 -17.34 14.54 -16.82
N LEU A 110 -17.69 13.40 -17.43
CA LEU A 110 -16.74 12.66 -18.24
C LEU A 110 -16.42 13.57 -19.43
N GLU A 111 -15.28 14.24 -19.40
CA GLU A 111 -14.64 14.57 -20.66
C GLU A 111 -14.40 13.25 -21.38
N ALA A 112 -15.07 13.07 -22.52
CA ALA A 112 -14.81 11.96 -23.43
C ALA A 112 -13.40 12.15 -23.99
N VAL A 113 -12.40 11.62 -23.29
CA VAL A 113 -11.08 11.38 -23.88
C VAL A 113 -11.29 10.26 -24.90
N ALA A 114 -10.85 10.50 -26.14
CA ALA A 114 -10.98 9.56 -27.23
C ALA A 114 -10.52 8.15 -26.79
N THR A 115 -11.44 7.19 -26.82
CA THR A 115 -11.23 5.82 -26.37
C THR A 115 -10.34 5.08 -27.36
N ALA A 116 -9.03 5.15 -27.16
CA ALA A 116 -8.15 4.11 -27.67
C ALA A 116 -8.48 2.81 -26.92
N THR A 117 -8.72 1.73 -27.66
CA THR A 117 -8.92 0.40 -27.06
C THR A 117 -7.65 0.00 -26.31
N PRO A 118 -7.73 -0.34 -25.01
CA PRO A 118 -6.56 -0.76 -24.25
C PRO A 118 -5.91 -2.01 -24.86
N VAL A 119 -4.59 -2.07 -24.86
CA VAL A 119 -3.84 -3.29 -25.18
C VAL A 119 -3.56 -4.04 -23.88
N ILE A 120 -4.11 -5.25 -23.76
CA ILE A 120 -4.04 -6.03 -22.52
C ILE A 120 -3.12 -7.24 -22.75
N ARG A 121 -2.16 -7.45 -21.85
CA ARG A 121 -1.30 -8.65 -21.83
C ARG A 121 -1.32 -9.26 -20.44
N LYS A 122 -1.50 -10.58 -20.37
CA LYS A 122 -1.28 -11.34 -19.14
C LYS A 122 0.22 -11.64 -19.03
N ILE A 123 0.88 -11.06 -18.03
CA ILE A 123 2.31 -11.21 -17.75
C ILE A 123 2.57 -12.47 -16.93
N VAL A 124 1.73 -12.72 -15.93
CA VAL A 124 1.74 -13.95 -15.13
C VAL A 124 0.38 -14.60 -15.24
N ASN A 125 0.38 -15.88 -15.59
CA ASN A 125 -0.81 -16.72 -15.67
C ASN A 125 -0.67 -17.92 -14.75
N SER A 126 -1.23 -17.83 -13.55
CA SER A 126 -1.17 -18.90 -12.55
C SER A 126 -2.47 -19.71 -12.47
N GLY A 127 -3.56 -19.27 -13.12
CA GLY A 127 -4.84 -19.97 -13.13
C GLY A 127 -6.03 -19.09 -13.55
N ASP A 128 -7.23 -19.64 -13.36
CA ASP A 128 -8.50 -18.94 -13.59
C ASP A 128 -8.65 -17.76 -12.60
N PRO A 129 -8.95 -16.53 -13.06
CA PRO A 129 -9.23 -15.38 -12.20
C PRO A 129 -10.28 -15.63 -11.11
N LYS A 130 -11.21 -16.57 -11.30
CA LYS A 130 -12.19 -16.97 -10.26
C LYS A 130 -11.55 -17.57 -9.01
N ASN A 131 -10.32 -18.07 -9.11
CA ASN A 131 -9.58 -18.67 -8.01
C ASN A 131 -8.13 -18.16 -7.93
N ARG A 132 -7.88 -16.97 -8.46
CA ARG A 132 -6.60 -16.27 -8.37
C ARG A 132 -6.86 -14.84 -7.93
N LEU A 133 -5.79 -14.20 -7.49
CA LEU A 133 -5.76 -12.79 -7.16
C LEU A 133 -5.16 -12.04 -8.35
N ASP A 134 -5.90 -11.09 -8.90
CA ASP A 134 -5.54 -10.47 -10.17
C ASP A 134 -5.03 -9.04 -9.95
N ILE A 135 -3.71 -8.86 -10.16
CA ILE A 135 -3.05 -7.55 -10.14
C ILE A 135 -3.11 -6.96 -11.54
N VAL A 136 -3.60 -5.73 -11.66
CA VAL A 136 -3.74 -5.05 -12.96
C VAL A 136 -2.88 -3.80 -12.97
N PHE A 137 -1.74 -3.87 -13.64
CA PHE A 137 -0.88 -2.72 -13.89
C PHE A 137 -1.33 -1.94 -15.13
N MET A 138 -1.83 -0.73 -14.92
CA MET A 138 -2.22 0.23 -15.95
C MET A 138 -1.16 1.31 -16.08
N GLY A 139 -0.61 1.49 -17.29
CA GLY A 139 0.42 2.48 -17.55
C GLY A 139 -0.17 3.87 -17.77
N ASP A 140 0.39 4.90 -17.12
CA ASP A 140 0.05 6.29 -17.39
C ASP A 140 1.27 7.10 -17.86
N GLY A 141 1.05 8.05 -18.76
CA GLY A 141 2.14 8.85 -19.34
C GLY A 141 3.01 8.10 -20.34
N TYR A 142 2.59 6.95 -20.85
CA TYR A 142 3.23 6.27 -21.98
C TYR A 142 2.51 6.62 -23.27
N THR A 143 3.19 7.23 -24.23
CA THR A 143 2.64 7.47 -25.57
C THR A 143 2.58 6.16 -26.38
N THR A 144 1.87 6.16 -27.51
CA THR A 144 1.82 4.99 -28.42
C THR A 144 3.21 4.48 -28.82
N ALA A 145 4.19 5.39 -29.01
CA ALA A 145 5.56 5.01 -29.35
C ALA A 145 6.32 4.34 -28.17
N GLU A 146 5.83 4.51 -26.95
CA GLU A 146 6.41 3.97 -25.72
C GLU A 146 5.71 2.67 -25.26
N GLU A 147 4.80 2.09 -26.05
CA GLU A 147 4.16 0.81 -25.74
C GLU A 147 5.19 -0.31 -25.41
N PRO A 148 6.28 -0.51 -26.18
CA PRO A 148 7.26 -1.54 -25.84
C PRO A 148 7.92 -1.27 -24.47
N ARG A 149 8.25 -0.01 -24.19
CA ARG A 149 8.85 0.43 -22.93
C ARG A 149 7.92 0.13 -21.74
N PHE A 150 6.63 0.41 -21.89
CA PHE A 150 5.63 0.09 -20.88
C PHE A 150 5.65 -1.40 -20.52
N PHE A 151 5.57 -2.30 -21.52
CA PHE A 151 5.56 -3.74 -21.23
C PHE A 151 6.88 -4.23 -20.62
N ASP A 152 8.02 -3.67 -21.05
CA ASP A 152 9.33 -3.96 -20.45
C ASP A 152 9.38 -3.52 -18.97
N ASP A 153 8.80 -2.36 -18.64
CA ASP A 153 8.72 -1.88 -17.26
C ASP A 153 7.82 -2.75 -16.40
N ILE A 154 6.64 -3.13 -16.90
CA ILE A 154 5.74 -4.01 -16.14
C ILE A 154 6.37 -5.38 -15.94
N GLN A 155 7.07 -5.93 -16.96
CA GLN A 155 7.80 -7.18 -16.81
C GLN A 155 8.89 -7.07 -15.74
N ARG A 156 9.68 -5.99 -15.76
CA ARG A 156 10.72 -5.74 -14.76
C ARG A 156 10.15 -5.61 -13.35
N LEU A 157 9.14 -4.76 -13.16
CA LEU A 157 8.49 -4.56 -11.85
C LEU A 157 7.87 -5.86 -11.32
N THR A 158 7.24 -6.64 -12.20
CA THR A 158 6.68 -7.96 -11.86
C THR A 158 7.78 -8.93 -11.43
N ASN A 159 8.88 -9.01 -12.18
CA ASN A 159 10.01 -9.86 -11.83
C ASN A 159 10.62 -9.46 -10.49
N ASP A 160 10.83 -8.15 -10.28
CA ASP A 160 11.38 -7.63 -9.04
C ASP A 160 10.47 -7.95 -7.84
N MET A 161 9.14 -7.90 -8.01
CA MET A 161 8.19 -8.27 -6.95
C MET A 161 8.22 -9.78 -6.60
N PHE A 162 8.25 -10.65 -7.62
CA PHE A 162 7.91 -12.07 -7.48
C PHE A 162 9.05 -13.08 -7.74
N THR A 163 10.25 -12.62 -8.10
CA THR A 163 11.44 -13.49 -8.24
C THR A 163 12.31 -13.46 -6.99
N GLY A 164 12.25 -12.38 -6.21
CA GLY A 164 13.09 -12.16 -5.04
C GLY A 164 12.57 -12.84 -3.77
N ASP A 165 12.60 -12.11 -2.67
CA ASP A 165 12.25 -12.62 -1.35
C ASP A 165 10.93 -12.05 -0.80
N THR A 166 10.32 -11.12 -1.54
CA THR A 166 9.19 -10.33 -1.05
C THR A 166 7.87 -11.08 -1.25
N PHE A 167 7.51 -11.37 -2.50
CA PHE A 167 6.22 -12.01 -2.82
C PHE A 167 6.33 -13.37 -3.51
N THR A 168 7.55 -13.87 -3.77
CA THR A 168 7.80 -15.10 -4.53
C THR A 168 7.01 -16.30 -4.02
N GLN A 169 6.90 -16.45 -2.69
CA GLN A 169 6.15 -17.55 -2.07
C GLN A 169 4.65 -17.54 -2.40
N TYR A 170 4.09 -16.39 -2.79
CA TYR A 170 2.68 -16.22 -3.09
C TYR A 170 2.38 -16.23 -4.60
N LEU A 171 3.40 -16.15 -5.48
CA LEU A 171 3.21 -16.02 -6.94
C LEU A 171 2.16 -16.98 -7.54
N PRO A 172 2.06 -18.27 -7.14
CA PRO A 172 1.05 -19.18 -7.69
C PRO A 172 -0.39 -18.78 -7.39
N LEU A 173 -0.62 -17.89 -6.43
CA LEU A 173 -1.95 -17.34 -6.12
C LEU A 173 -2.34 -16.19 -7.06
N PHE A 174 -1.40 -15.63 -7.82
CA PHE A 174 -1.61 -14.39 -8.56
C PHE A 174 -1.63 -14.58 -10.08
N ASN A 175 -2.53 -13.84 -10.73
CA ASN A 175 -2.34 -13.41 -12.10
C ASN A 175 -1.81 -11.96 -12.11
N VAL A 176 -1.02 -11.63 -13.13
CA VAL A 176 -0.56 -10.25 -13.34
C VAL A 176 -0.89 -9.83 -14.76
N TRP A 177 -1.57 -8.70 -14.88
CA TRP A 177 -1.99 -8.10 -16.14
C TRP A 177 -1.30 -6.77 -16.35
N ALA A 178 -0.91 -6.50 -17.59
CA ALA A 178 -0.43 -5.23 -18.07
C ALA A 178 -1.47 -4.65 -19.04
N VAL A 179 -1.97 -3.46 -18.74
CA VAL A 179 -2.97 -2.74 -19.52
C VAL A 179 -2.37 -1.44 -20.02
N PHE A 180 -2.09 -1.39 -21.31
CA PHE A 180 -1.57 -0.21 -21.97
C PHE A 180 -2.72 0.64 -22.50
N VAL A 181 -2.82 1.87 -22.01
CA VAL A 181 -3.69 2.91 -22.57
C VAL A 181 -2.79 4.05 -23.06
N PRO A 182 -2.75 4.36 -24.36
CA PRO A 182 -1.86 5.38 -24.88
C PRO A 182 -2.23 6.76 -24.33
N SER A 183 -1.24 7.45 -23.77
CA SER A 183 -1.34 8.85 -23.35
C SER A 183 -1.01 9.81 -24.50
N ALA A 184 -1.63 10.99 -24.51
CA ALA A 184 -1.28 12.04 -25.48
C ALA A 184 0.07 12.69 -25.17
N GLN A 185 0.44 12.75 -23.89
CA GLN A 185 1.73 13.25 -23.41
C GLN A 185 2.53 12.16 -22.69
N SER A 186 3.86 12.28 -22.73
CA SER A 186 4.77 11.43 -21.96
C SER A 186 5.05 12.04 -20.59
N GLY A 187 5.10 11.22 -19.55
CA GLY A 187 5.47 11.65 -18.19
C GLY A 187 4.32 11.79 -17.20
N VAL A 188 4.63 12.37 -16.04
CA VAL A 188 3.69 12.63 -14.94
C VAL A 188 3.62 14.15 -14.69
N GLY A 189 2.43 14.66 -14.37
CA GLY A 189 2.21 16.07 -14.05
C GLY A 189 2.90 16.53 -12.75
N VAL A 190 3.11 17.83 -12.61
CA VAL A 190 3.81 18.45 -11.47
C VAL A 190 3.10 19.75 -11.10
N GLY A 191 3.14 20.13 -9.82
CA GLY A 191 2.55 21.39 -9.35
C GLY A 191 1.02 21.34 -9.25
N GLY A 192 0.46 20.18 -8.94
CA GLY A 192 -0.98 19.94 -8.86
C GLY A 192 -1.67 19.91 -10.22
N LYS A 193 -0.90 19.83 -11.31
CA LYS A 193 -1.40 19.92 -12.69
C LYS A 193 -1.09 18.61 -13.43
N PRO A 194 -2.09 17.75 -13.69
CA PRO A 194 -1.90 16.59 -14.53
C PRO A 194 -1.58 16.99 -15.98
N LEU A 195 -0.77 16.16 -16.63
CA LEU A 195 -0.59 16.20 -18.08
C LEU A 195 -1.80 15.53 -18.77
N ASP A 196 -1.97 15.77 -20.07
CA ASP A 196 -2.94 15.06 -20.90
C ASP A 196 -2.49 13.60 -21.13
N THR A 197 -2.80 12.79 -20.13
CA THR A 197 -2.41 11.40 -19.99
C THR A 197 -3.64 10.55 -19.69
N ALA A 198 -3.55 9.24 -19.97
CA ALA A 198 -4.69 8.33 -19.90
C ALA A 198 -5.42 8.40 -18.54
N PHE A 199 -4.66 8.41 -17.44
CA PHE A 199 -5.14 8.40 -16.06
C PHE A 199 -4.82 9.68 -15.30
N GLY A 200 -4.13 10.64 -15.93
CA GLY A 200 -3.93 11.97 -15.36
C GLY A 200 -3.09 11.93 -14.08
N LEU A 201 -1.99 11.19 -14.06
CA LEU A 201 -1.09 11.13 -12.91
C LEU A 201 -0.36 12.46 -12.71
N PHE A 202 -0.23 12.88 -11.46
CA PHE A 202 0.49 14.11 -11.10
C PHE A 202 1.05 14.11 -9.67
N ARG A 203 1.96 15.04 -9.41
CA ARG A 203 2.45 15.43 -8.08
C ARG A 203 1.96 16.83 -7.71
N ASP A 204 1.69 17.06 -6.43
CA ASP A 204 1.30 18.38 -5.92
C ASP A 204 2.41 19.44 -6.08
N GLY A 205 3.67 19.01 -6.00
CA GLY A 205 4.85 19.85 -6.18
C GLY A 205 6.01 19.09 -6.80
N THR A 206 7.22 19.62 -6.65
CA THR A 206 8.45 19.01 -7.19
C THR A 206 9.00 17.90 -6.29
N GLU A 207 8.42 17.71 -5.11
CA GLU A 207 8.78 16.68 -4.15
C GLU A 207 8.64 15.29 -4.77
N LEU A 208 9.67 14.47 -4.63
CA LEU A 208 9.58 13.04 -4.94
C LEU A 208 8.82 12.32 -3.81
N ARG A 209 7.49 12.47 -3.81
CA ARG A 209 6.56 11.98 -2.78
C ARG A 209 5.36 11.24 -3.38
N GLY A 210 4.17 11.83 -3.28
CA GLY A 210 2.89 11.22 -3.62
C GLY A 210 2.59 11.46 -5.09
N VAL A 211 2.12 10.41 -5.77
CA VAL A 211 1.59 10.51 -7.13
C VAL A 211 0.10 10.21 -7.05
N TYR A 212 -0.71 11.10 -7.62
CA TYR A 212 -2.17 11.06 -7.55
C TYR A 212 -2.75 10.93 -8.94
N THR A 213 -3.92 10.31 -9.07
CA THR A 213 -4.69 10.27 -10.32
C THR A 213 -5.80 11.31 -10.29
N SER A 214 -5.99 12.04 -11.39
CA SER A 214 -7.17 12.89 -11.59
C SER A 214 -8.35 12.16 -12.24
N LYS A 215 -8.18 10.90 -12.66
CA LYS A 215 -9.18 10.09 -13.37
C LYS A 215 -9.46 8.74 -12.67
N PRO A 216 -9.83 8.73 -11.37
CA PRO A 216 -10.02 7.49 -10.61
C PRO A 216 -11.16 6.62 -11.14
N GLN A 217 -12.25 7.22 -11.62
CA GLN A 217 -13.38 6.45 -12.16
C GLN A 217 -13.00 5.74 -13.47
N TYR A 218 -12.35 6.46 -14.38
CA TYR A 218 -11.84 5.88 -15.63
C TYR A 218 -10.83 4.75 -15.35
N THR A 219 -9.98 4.90 -14.34
CA THR A 219 -9.06 3.83 -13.87
C THR A 219 -9.82 2.55 -13.51
N ARG A 220 -10.92 2.66 -12.74
CA ARG A 220 -11.75 1.50 -12.39
C ARG A 220 -12.40 0.88 -13.62
N ASP A 221 -12.92 1.70 -14.52
CA ASP A 221 -13.60 1.23 -15.73
C ASP A 221 -12.64 0.51 -16.67
N VAL A 222 -11.41 1.01 -16.85
CA VAL A 222 -10.35 0.33 -17.62
C VAL A 222 -9.97 -1.00 -16.96
N CYS A 223 -9.79 -1.03 -15.64
CA CYS A 223 -9.42 -2.28 -14.96
C CYS A 223 -10.46 -3.39 -15.15
N LYS A 224 -11.75 -3.05 -15.16
CA LYS A 224 -12.85 -4.01 -15.43
C LYS A 224 -12.79 -4.61 -16.85
N THR A 225 -12.15 -3.94 -17.81
CA THR A 225 -12.02 -4.46 -19.18
C THR A 225 -11.12 -5.69 -19.29
N VAL A 226 -10.30 -5.97 -18.28
CA VAL A 226 -9.42 -7.15 -18.25
C VAL A 226 -10.21 -8.46 -18.22
N GLY A 227 -11.36 -8.46 -17.52
CA GLY A 227 -12.24 -9.61 -17.45
C GLY A 227 -13.06 -9.65 -16.17
N GLU A 228 -14.12 -10.43 -16.20
CA GLU A 228 -14.90 -10.79 -15.00
C GLU A 228 -13.97 -11.48 -14.00
N PHE A 229 -13.93 -11.00 -12.74
CA PHE A 229 -13.03 -11.46 -11.66
C PHE A 229 -11.52 -11.17 -11.85
N ALA A 230 -11.12 -10.37 -12.84
CA ALA A 230 -9.69 -10.17 -13.17
C ALA A 230 -9.13 -8.78 -12.75
N CYS A 231 -9.71 -8.15 -11.73
CA CYS A 231 -9.35 -6.80 -11.28
C CYS A 231 -9.48 -6.68 -9.74
N ASP A 232 -8.65 -7.42 -8.99
CA ASP A 232 -8.64 -7.34 -7.53
C ASP A 232 -7.78 -6.17 -7.02
N PHE A 233 -6.64 -5.93 -7.67
CA PHE A 233 -5.65 -4.93 -7.25
C PHE A 233 -5.33 -3.97 -8.40
N PRO A 234 -6.21 -2.98 -8.68
CA PRO A 234 -5.97 -1.98 -9.71
C PRO A 234 -4.75 -1.12 -9.33
N SER A 235 -3.78 -1.08 -10.22
CA SER A 235 -2.49 -0.43 -9.98
C SER A 235 -2.12 0.50 -11.13
N LEU A 236 -1.67 1.71 -10.82
CA LEU A 236 -1.22 2.69 -11.81
C LEU A 236 0.30 2.83 -11.77
N ILE A 237 0.95 2.73 -12.93
CA ILE A 237 2.40 2.92 -13.08
C ILE A 237 2.65 4.15 -13.95
N GLY A 238 3.15 5.23 -13.35
CA GLY A 238 3.52 6.44 -14.10
C GLY A 238 4.85 6.28 -14.85
N ASN A 239 4.90 6.78 -16.08
CA ASN A 239 6.12 6.89 -16.90
C ASN A 239 7.06 7.99 -16.36
N ASP A 240 7.61 7.76 -15.17
CA ASP A 240 8.50 8.67 -14.47
C ASP A 240 9.65 7.86 -13.84
N ASP A 241 10.89 8.28 -14.06
CA ASP A 241 12.07 7.56 -13.59
C ASP A 241 12.40 7.82 -12.10
N PHE A 242 11.55 8.58 -11.38
CA PHE A 242 11.79 8.97 -10.00
C PHE A 242 10.70 8.52 -9.02
N TYR A 243 11.03 8.57 -7.73
CA TYR A 243 10.20 8.18 -6.60
C TYR A 243 8.85 8.88 -6.64
N GLY A 244 7.84 8.07 -6.41
CA GLY A 244 6.45 8.46 -6.52
C GLY A 244 5.56 7.27 -6.22
N GLY A 245 4.53 7.50 -5.41
CA GLY A 245 3.46 6.54 -5.25
C GLY A 245 2.55 6.86 -4.10
N LEU A 246 1.48 6.09 -4.02
CA LEU A 246 0.45 6.22 -3.00
C LEU A 246 -0.31 4.90 -2.90
N GLY A 247 -0.62 4.50 -1.68
CA GLY A 247 -1.52 3.39 -1.38
C GLY A 247 -2.97 3.86 -1.18
N GLY A 248 -3.87 2.89 -1.10
CA GLY A 248 -5.31 3.11 -0.96
C GLY A 248 -6.10 2.23 -1.92
N SER A 249 -7.18 2.78 -2.48
CA SER A 249 -8.03 2.07 -3.46
C SER A 249 -7.30 1.68 -4.74
N PHE A 250 -6.20 2.37 -5.06
CA PHE A 250 -5.30 2.06 -6.14
C PHE A 250 -3.90 1.97 -5.56
N VAL A 251 -3.11 1.02 -6.05
CA VAL A 251 -1.67 1.03 -5.82
C VAL A 251 -1.02 1.89 -6.89
N ILE A 252 -0.44 3.03 -6.52
CA ILE A 252 0.21 3.93 -7.45
C ILE A 252 1.72 3.86 -7.24
N SER A 253 2.47 3.68 -8.32
CA SER A 253 3.93 3.77 -8.33
C SER A 253 4.44 4.38 -9.64
N THR A 254 5.75 4.47 -9.80
CA THR A 254 6.41 4.91 -11.04
C THR A 254 7.27 3.80 -11.60
N ARG A 255 7.71 3.97 -12.86
CA ARG A 255 8.70 3.07 -13.47
C ARG A 255 10.12 3.27 -12.96
N SER A 256 10.35 4.09 -11.93
CA SER A 256 11.69 4.35 -11.39
C SER A 256 12.49 3.04 -11.27
N PRO A 257 13.64 2.93 -11.95
CA PRO A 257 14.54 1.78 -11.81
C PRO A 257 15.08 1.62 -10.39
N THR A 258 15.09 2.68 -9.58
CA THR A 258 15.73 2.71 -8.26
C THR A 258 14.74 2.63 -7.10
N SER A 259 13.51 3.13 -7.29
CA SER A 259 12.51 3.20 -6.22
C SER A 259 11.14 2.63 -6.58
N GLY A 260 10.85 2.38 -7.86
CA GLY A 260 9.52 1.93 -8.30
C GLY A 260 9.11 0.64 -7.58
N THR A 261 9.99 -0.37 -7.59
CA THR A 261 9.77 -1.63 -6.87
C THR A 261 9.68 -1.44 -5.35
N VAL A 262 10.48 -0.53 -4.78
CA VAL A 262 10.49 -0.25 -3.33
C VAL A 262 9.12 0.27 -2.88
N VAL A 263 8.60 1.28 -3.59
CA VAL A 263 7.27 1.84 -3.32
C VAL A 263 6.21 0.79 -3.59
N LEU A 264 6.26 0.13 -4.75
CA LEU A 264 5.25 -0.83 -5.15
C LEU A 264 5.09 -1.98 -4.14
N ARG A 265 6.19 -2.51 -3.59
CA ARG A 265 6.11 -3.57 -2.56
C ARG A 265 5.45 -3.09 -1.27
N HIS A 266 5.66 -1.84 -0.89
CA HIS A 266 5.08 -1.25 0.31
C HIS A 266 3.58 -1.02 0.16
N GLU A 267 3.18 -0.35 -0.92
CA GLU A 267 1.76 -0.07 -1.18
C GLU A 267 0.94 -1.34 -1.42
N MET A 268 1.56 -2.33 -2.08
CA MET A 268 0.95 -3.64 -2.25
C MET A 268 0.92 -4.42 -0.94
N GLY A 269 1.86 -4.19 -0.03
CA GLY A 269 1.85 -4.72 1.33
C GLY A 269 0.59 -4.34 2.10
N HIS A 270 0.17 -3.07 2.03
CA HIS A 270 -1.11 -2.62 2.58
C HIS A 270 -2.30 -3.33 1.93
N ASN A 271 -2.34 -3.40 0.60
CA ASN A 271 -3.46 -3.99 -0.14
C ASN A 271 -3.63 -5.49 0.11
N PHE A 272 -2.50 -6.19 0.21
CA PHE A 272 -2.47 -7.64 0.41
C PHE A 272 -2.66 -8.04 1.87
N GLY A 273 -2.08 -7.28 2.79
CA GLY A 273 -2.14 -7.56 4.21
C GLY A 273 -3.35 -6.95 4.91
N ASP A 274 -3.98 -5.91 4.36
CA ASP A 274 -4.92 -5.07 5.13
C ASP A 274 -4.28 -4.60 6.46
N VAL A 275 -3.11 -3.99 6.32
CA VAL A 275 -2.26 -3.54 7.43
C VAL A 275 -1.94 -2.06 7.30
N GLY A 276 -1.70 -1.41 8.43
CA GLY A 276 -1.19 -0.04 8.48
C GLY A 276 0.34 0.04 8.36
N GLU A 277 0.83 1.24 8.64
CA GLU A 277 2.23 1.60 8.66
C GLU A 277 2.95 1.02 9.88
N GLU A 278 4.25 0.80 9.74
CA GLU A 278 5.15 0.57 10.89
C GLU A 278 6.19 1.68 11.05
N TYR A 279 6.38 2.53 10.03
CA TYR A 279 7.20 3.72 10.17
C TYR A 279 6.47 4.83 10.96
N ASP A 280 7.21 5.74 11.58
CA ASP A 280 6.64 6.84 12.37
C ASP A 280 6.15 8.01 11.50
N GLY A 281 5.12 8.70 11.98
CA GLY A 281 4.60 9.91 11.35
C GLY A 281 3.65 9.66 10.16
N GLY A 282 3.19 8.42 10.01
CA GLY A 282 2.11 8.05 9.10
C GLY A 282 0.73 8.37 9.68
N TYR A 283 -0.32 8.02 8.92
CA TYR A 283 -1.71 8.30 9.26
C TYR A 283 -2.52 7.07 9.70
N SER A 284 -1.99 5.86 9.55
CA SER A 284 -2.79 4.65 9.66
C SER A 284 -2.02 3.51 10.29
N TYR A 285 -2.45 3.11 11.50
CA TYR A 285 -1.80 2.08 12.30
C TYR A 285 -2.84 1.06 12.75
N PHE A 286 -3.09 0.05 11.91
CA PHE A 286 -4.13 -0.96 12.13
C PHE A 286 -3.69 -2.32 11.57
N GLY A 287 -4.51 -3.34 11.77
CA GLY A 287 -4.28 -4.68 11.22
C GLY A 287 -3.35 -5.53 12.10
N ALA A 288 -2.87 -6.63 11.53
CA ALA A 288 -2.10 -7.63 12.28
C ALA A 288 -0.75 -7.13 12.80
N ASN A 289 -0.20 -6.06 12.23
CA ASN A 289 1.10 -5.50 12.59
C ASN A 289 1.03 -4.28 13.51
N SER A 290 -0.15 -3.93 14.01
CA SER A 290 -0.35 -2.80 14.92
C SER A 290 -1.15 -3.21 16.15
N ALA A 291 -0.78 -2.67 17.30
CA ALA A 291 -1.55 -2.81 18.54
C ALA A 291 -1.61 -1.48 19.31
N PRO A 292 -2.72 -1.18 20.00
CA PRO A 292 -2.86 0.06 20.77
C PRO A 292 -2.20 -0.01 22.15
N SER A 293 -1.86 -1.21 22.64
CA SER A 293 -1.19 -1.42 23.93
C SER A 293 -0.33 -2.68 23.93
N VAL A 294 0.62 -2.74 24.89
CA VAL A 294 1.49 -3.90 25.12
C VAL A 294 0.67 -5.16 25.42
N GLU A 295 -0.41 -5.05 26.21
CA GLU A 295 -1.27 -6.17 26.56
C GLU A 295 -2.16 -6.62 25.39
N GLY A 296 -2.46 -5.68 24.48
CA GLY A 296 -3.35 -5.83 23.35
C GLY A 296 -2.69 -6.36 22.06
N VAL A 297 -1.40 -6.71 22.11
CA VAL A 297 -0.70 -7.26 20.93
C VAL A 297 -1.37 -8.54 20.41
N THR A 298 -1.58 -8.61 19.10
CA THR A 298 -2.28 -9.70 18.42
C THR A 298 -1.33 -10.80 17.94
N TRP A 299 -0.01 -10.57 17.97
CA TRP A 299 1.04 -11.50 17.53
C TRP A 299 1.78 -12.21 18.67
N LYS A 300 1.09 -12.49 19.79
CA LYS A 300 1.71 -13.11 20.99
C LYS A 300 2.42 -14.42 20.68
N HIS A 301 1.89 -15.23 19.76
CA HIS A 301 2.47 -16.51 19.36
C HIS A 301 3.78 -16.38 18.56
N TRP A 302 4.05 -15.21 17.99
CA TRP A 302 5.31 -14.93 17.30
C TRP A 302 6.37 -14.27 18.18
N LEU A 303 6.00 -13.74 19.34
CA LEU A 303 6.95 -13.07 20.23
C LEU A 303 8.12 -14.00 20.56
N THR A 304 9.33 -13.47 20.45
CA THR A 304 10.54 -14.22 20.83
C THR A 304 10.52 -14.59 22.32
N ASN A 305 9.88 -13.77 23.16
CA ASN A 305 9.60 -14.08 24.55
C ASN A 305 8.11 -13.83 24.90
N PRO A 306 7.23 -14.82 24.69
CA PRO A 306 5.78 -14.63 24.87
C PRO A 306 5.35 -14.51 26.34
N ASN A 307 6.23 -14.86 27.29
CA ASN A 307 5.93 -14.84 28.73
C ASN A 307 6.32 -13.52 29.42
N ALA A 308 6.97 -12.61 28.70
CA ALA A 308 7.43 -11.32 29.23
C ALA A 308 7.07 -10.20 28.26
N LEU A 309 5.79 -9.82 28.26
CA LEU A 309 5.32 -8.68 27.49
C LEU A 309 5.96 -7.40 28.02
N ARG A 310 6.80 -6.77 27.21
CA ARG A 310 7.43 -5.49 27.51
C ARG A 310 7.57 -4.67 26.24
N GLU A 311 7.47 -3.37 26.38
CA GLU A 311 7.87 -2.43 25.34
C GLU A 311 9.40 -2.44 25.16
N GLU A 312 9.85 -2.33 23.91
CA GLU A 312 11.26 -2.08 23.58
C GLU A 312 11.58 -0.59 23.76
N LYS A 313 12.45 -0.28 24.72
CA LYS A 313 12.66 1.07 25.24
C LYS A 313 13.37 1.98 24.24
N SER A 314 12.64 2.94 23.71
CA SER A 314 13.15 3.94 22.75
C SER A 314 12.53 5.30 22.97
N ILE A 315 13.13 6.33 22.37
CA ILE A 315 12.53 7.66 22.30
C ILE A 315 12.80 8.27 20.94
N GLN A 316 11.77 8.84 20.32
CA GLN A 316 11.89 9.68 19.13
C GLN A 316 12.24 11.10 19.56
N ARG A 317 13.44 11.57 19.21
CA ARG A 317 13.89 12.94 19.50
C ARG A 317 13.45 13.93 18.42
N PHE A 318 13.31 13.45 17.20
CA PHE A 318 12.85 14.26 16.08
C PHE A 318 12.20 13.35 15.03
N GLN A 319 11.12 13.81 14.42
CA GLN A 319 10.55 13.22 13.21
C GLN A 319 9.77 14.29 12.46
N GLN A 320 10.08 14.49 11.19
CA GLN A 320 9.35 15.41 10.33
C GLN A 320 9.57 15.11 8.85
N HIS A 321 8.49 15.17 8.07
CA HIS A 321 8.54 15.34 6.62
C HIS A 321 8.81 16.82 6.30
N ILE A 322 10.06 17.12 5.97
CA ILE A 322 10.60 18.49 5.94
C ILE A 322 10.37 19.18 4.58
N TRP A 323 10.53 18.43 3.48
CA TRP A 323 10.38 18.94 2.09
C TRP A 323 11.15 20.25 1.81
N TYR A 324 12.38 20.36 2.29
CA TYR A 324 13.17 21.60 2.21
C TYR A 324 14.19 21.56 1.07
N ASP A 325 14.14 22.58 0.19
CA ASP A 325 15.14 22.77 -0.87
C ASP A 325 16.45 23.30 -0.26
N LEU A 326 17.49 22.46 -0.24
CA LEU A 326 18.80 22.78 0.34
C LEU A 326 19.59 23.82 -0.47
N LYS A 327 19.09 24.24 -1.65
CA LYS A 327 19.62 25.43 -2.34
C LYS A 327 19.38 26.71 -1.55
N GLN A 328 18.35 26.75 -0.71
CA GLN A 328 18.02 27.91 0.11
C GLN A 328 18.99 28.12 1.29
N GLY A 329 19.75 27.09 1.66
CA GLY A 329 20.71 27.15 2.76
C GLY A 329 20.85 25.81 3.48
N ALA A 330 21.69 25.82 4.52
CA ALA A 330 21.77 24.69 5.43
C ALA A 330 20.48 24.59 6.27
N TYR A 331 20.02 23.35 6.50
CA TYR A 331 18.90 23.06 7.40
C TYR A 331 19.44 22.54 8.72
N GLN A 332 18.99 23.12 9.83
CA GLN A 332 19.40 22.72 11.18
C GLN A 332 18.23 22.06 11.91
N ILE A 333 18.42 20.81 12.30
CA ILE A 333 17.52 20.09 13.20
C ILE A 333 18.09 20.23 14.61
N LYS A 334 17.31 20.83 15.51
CA LYS A 334 17.66 21.00 16.92
C LYS A 334 16.85 20.02 17.76
N PHE A 335 17.52 19.32 18.67
CA PHE A 335 16.88 18.38 19.58
C PHE A 335 17.66 18.30 20.90
N THR A 336 17.02 17.82 21.95
CA THR A 336 17.63 17.71 23.29
C THR A 336 17.65 16.24 23.71
N SER A 337 18.78 15.79 24.27
CA SER A 337 18.88 14.50 24.97
C SER A 337 19.10 14.72 26.47
N ASN A 338 18.62 13.77 27.27
CA ASN A 338 18.92 13.71 28.71
C ASN A 338 20.12 12.82 29.03
N GLY A 339 20.77 12.24 28.01
CA GLY A 339 21.92 11.33 28.17
C GLY A 339 21.60 9.98 28.82
N ALA A 340 20.33 9.60 28.95
CA ALA A 340 19.95 8.37 29.64
C ALA A 340 20.09 7.11 28.77
N PHE A 341 19.99 7.27 27.45
CA PHE A 341 20.01 6.18 26.48
C PHE A 341 21.45 5.78 26.09
N LYS A 342 21.61 4.59 25.53
CA LYS A 342 22.94 3.99 25.27
C LYS A 342 23.29 3.94 23.79
N ARG A 343 22.33 4.20 22.92
CA ARG A 343 22.44 4.11 21.47
C ARG A 343 21.59 5.18 20.81
N TRP A 344 21.92 5.51 19.57
CA TRP A 344 21.13 6.43 18.77
C TRP A 344 21.14 6.04 17.29
N TYR A 345 20.13 6.52 16.57
CA TYR A 345 19.95 6.33 15.14
C TYR A 345 19.40 7.60 14.51
N ILE A 346 19.98 8.00 13.38
CA ILE A 346 19.56 9.14 12.56
C ILE A 346 19.27 8.58 11.18
N LEU A 347 18.09 8.88 10.63
CA LEU A 347 17.70 8.53 9.27
C LEU A 347 17.26 9.79 8.54
N LEU A 348 17.87 10.05 7.39
CA LEU A 348 17.47 11.09 6.46
C LEU A 348 16.99 10.46 5.15
N SER A 349 16.02 11.08 4.50
CA SER A 349 15.76 10.82 3.07
C SER A 349 15.94 12.09 2.27
N ILE A 350 16.69 11.99 1.17
CA ILE A 350 17.15 13.12 0.36
C ILE A 350 17.02 12.76 -1.12
N SER A 351 16.56 13.70 -1.94
CA SER A 351 16.61 13.63 -3.41
C SER A 351 17.75 14.48 -3.97
N GLY A 352 18.16 14.22 -5.21
CA GLY A 352 19.14 15.04 -5.94
C GLY A 352 20.58 14.97 -5.43
N ALA A 353 20.92 13.95 -4.62
CA ALA A 353 22.24 13.80 -4.01
C ALA A 353 23.10 12.72 -4.70
N ASP A 354 23.30 12.86 -6.01
CA ASP A 354 23.91 11.86 -6.89
C ASP A 354 25.44 11.88 -6.95
N THR A 355 26.08 12.85 -6.31
CA THR A 355 27.55 13.01 -6.29
C THR A 355 28.10 13.11 -4.87
N ASP A 356 29.36 12.74 -4.65
CA ASP A 356 29.99 12.75 -3.31
C ASP A 356 30.09 14.16 -2.69
N ASP A 357 30.11 15.21 -3.52
CA ASP A 357 30.08 16.61 -3.08
C ASP A 357 28.65 17.15 -2.87
N SER A 358 27.61 16.33 -3.06
CA SER A 358 26.22 16.79 -2.97
C SER A 358 25.78 17.19 -1.58
N LEU A 359 26.34 16.58 -0.52
CA LEU A 359 25.90 16.81 0.85
C LEU A 359 27.09 16.89 1.82
N SER A 360 26.86 17.62 2.90
CA SER A 360 27.64 17.58 4.14
C SER A 360 26.67 17.51 5.30
N VAL A 361 26.87 16.54 6.20
CA VAL A 361 26.05 16.36 7.40
C VAL A 361 26.96 16.43 8.62
N THR A 362 26.61 17.26 9.60
CA THR A 362 27.36 17.36 10.85
C THR A 362 26.45 17.21 12.06
N LEU A 363 26.93 16.54 13.10
CA LEU A 363 26.32 16.45 14.40
C LEU A 363 27.19 17.20 15.40
N ASP A 364 26.67 18.28 15.98
CA ASP A 364 27.39 19.18 16.90
C ASP A 364 28.71 19.70 16.29
N GLY A 365 28.66 20.03 14.99
CA GLY A 365 29.81 20.49 14.21
C GLY A 365 30.82 19.40 13.83
N LYS A 366 30.62 18.14 14.26
CA LYS A 366 31.45 17.01 13.84
C LYS A 366 30.87 16.36 12.59
N PRO A 367 31.66 16.13 11.53
CA PRO A 367 31.17 15.46 10.33
C PRO A 367 30.63 14.05 10.62
N LEU A 368 29.45 13.76 10.09
CA LEU A 368 28.95 12.39 9.98
C LEU A 368 29.39 11.83 8.62
N PRO A 369 30.12 10.70 8.58
CA PRO A 369 30.58 10.12 7.32
C PRO A 369 29.40 9.76 6.41
N TRP A 370 29.39 10.25 5.19
CA TRP A 370 28.37 9.90 4.20
C TRP A 370 29.05 9.64 2.85
N LYS A 371 28.34 8.93 1.97
CA LYS A 371 28.75 8.68 0.59
C LYS A 371 27.52 8.65 -0.30
N THR A 372 27.62 9.17 -1.52
CA THR A 372 26.50 9.10 -2.47
C THR A 372 26.19 7.65 -2.86
N LYS A 373 24.91 7.38 -3.11
CA LYS A 373 24.48 6.17 -3.81
C LYS A 373 24.47 6.33 -5.34
N GLY A 374 24.88 7.50 -5.86
CA GLY A 374 25.04 7.74 -7.29
C GLY A 374 23.73 7.98 -8.04
N VAL A 375 22.64 8.31 -7.33
CA VAL A 375 21.30 8.45 -7.92
C VAL A 375 20.65 9.77 -7.49
N LYS A 376 19.91 10.39 -8.42
CA LYS A 376 19.15 11.62 -8.16
C LYS A 376 17.81 11.34 -7.47
N ASP A 377 17.38 10.09 -7.50
CA ASP A 377 16.12 9.69 -6.90
C ASP A 377 16.14 9.83 -5.37
N ARG A 378 14.96 9.86 -4.75
CA ARG A 378 14.82 9.92 -3.29
C ARG A 378 15.46 8.69 -2.66
N THR A 379 16.45 8.94 -1.81
CA THR A 379 17.31 7.92 -1.21
C THR A 379 17.41 8.11 0.30
N PHE A 380 17.54 6.99 1.01
CA PHE A 380 17.67 6.95 2.47
C PHE A 380 19.13 6.81 2.91
N TYR A 381 19.53 7.58 3.93
CA TYR A 381 20.86 7.61 4.53
C TYR A 381 20.75 7.56 6.05
N ASP A 382 21.46 6.64 6.66
CA ASP A 382 21.41 6.41 8.11
C ASP A 382 22.78 6.49 8.78
N TRP A 383 22.75 6.89 10.05
CA TRP A 383 23.88 6.88 10.96
C TRP A 383 23.43 6.30 12.30
N LYS A 384 24.30 5.54 12.94
CA LYS A 384 24.01 4.94 14.24
C LYS A 384 25.21 4.90 15.15
N SER A 385 24.93 4.89 16.45
CA SER A 385 25.88 4.52 17.49
C SER A 385 25.32 3.34 18.27
N ALA A 386 26.08 2.25 18.30
CA ALA A 386 25.71 1.02 18.99
C ALA A 386 26.23 0.95 20.44
N ASN A 387 27.13 1.86 20.84
CA ASN A 387 27.85 1.78 22.11
C ASN A 387 27.86 3.10 22.92
N ALA A 388 27.29 4.17 22.39
CA ALA A 388 27.14 5.44 23.10
C ALA A 388 25.83 6.16 22.71
N GLY A 389 25.10 6.68 23.70
CA GLY A 389 23.97 7.58 23.47
C GLY A 389 24.44 9.01 23.18
N PHE A 390 23.49 9.92 22.92
CA PHE A 390 23.82 11.34 22.91
C PHE A 390 24.20 11.80 24.33
N SER A 391 25.02 12.85 24.43
CA SER A 391 25.28 13.48 25.72
C SER A 391 24.03 14.18 26.24
N SER A 392 23.95 14.45 27.55
CA SER A 392 22.89 15.31 28.05
C SER A 392 23.07 16.75 27.54
N GLY A 393 22.01 17.35 27.01
CA GLY A 393 22.01 18.72 26.51
C GLY A 393 21.39 18.86 25.13
N ASP A 394 21.60 20.04 24.56
CA ASP A 394 21.12 20.40 23.22
C ASP A 394 22.09 19.93 22.16
N HIS A 395 21.53 19.43 21.06
CA HIS A 395 22.24 18.91 19.91
C HIS A 395 21.75 19.57 18.63
N VAL A 396 22.65 19.68 17.66
CA VAL A 396 22.35 20.23 16.34
C VAL A 396 22.83 19.28 15.26
N LEU A 397 21.90 18.77 14.47
CA LEU A 397 22.18 18.09 13.21
C LEU A 397 22.04 19.12 12.07
N GLU A 398 23.14 19.44 11.42
CA GLU A 398 23.16 20.38 10.30
C GLU A 398 23.35 19.62 8.98
N ILE A 399 22.45 19.88 8.03
CA ILE A 399 22.45 19.32 6.69
C ILE A 399 22.66 20.44 5.69
N LYS A 400 23.70 20.32 4.86
CA LYS A 400 24.03 21.30 3.83
C LYS A 400 24.21 20.62 2.49
N ALA A 401 23.65 21.20 1.43
CA ALA A 401 23.96 20.78 0.07
C ALA A 401 25.23 21.48 -0.47
N GLY A 402 26.01 20.73 -1.25
CA GLY A 402 27.14 21.21 -2.02
C GLY A 402 26.98 20.88 -3.51
N GLY A 403 28.06 21.03 -4.29
CA GLY A 403 28.09 20.72 -5.72
C GLY A 403 27.14 21.57 -6.58
N SER A 404 26.84 21.09 -7.80
CA SER A 404 25.94 21.78 -8.73
C SER A 404 24.47 21.66 -8.31
N PHE A 405 23.67 22.70 -8.62
CA PHE A 405 22.22 22.74 -8.48
C PHE A 405 21.50 22.78 -9.84
N ASP A 406 22.23 22.55 -10.94
CA ASP A 406 21.69 22.59 -12.31
C ASP A 406 21.08 21.23 -12.69
N SER A 407 19.97 20.90 -12.02
CA SER A 407 19.26 19.65 -12.21
C SER A 407 17.75 19.89 -12.04
N PRO A 408 16.89 19.25 -12.85
CA PRO A 408 15.44 19.32 -12.64
C PRO A 408 15.00 18.66 -11.33
N ILE A 409 15.76 17.67 -10.85
CA ILE A 409 15.58 17.10 -9.51
C ILE A 409 16.41 17.90 -8.53
N ILE A 410 15.71 18.57 -7.62
CA ILE A 410 16.31 19.42 -6.59
C ILE A 410 16.95 18.59 -5.47
N LYS A 411 17.97 19.20 -4.84
CA LYS A 411 18.59 18.70 -3.61
C LYS A 411 17.66 18.97 -2.43
N GLN A 412 16.73 18.07 -2.19
CA GLN A 412 15.69 18.27 -1.18
C GLN A 412 15.93 17.37 0.04
N LEU A 413 15.94 17.97 1.23
CA LEU A 413 15.79 17.23 2.46
C LEU A 413 14.31 16.86 2.63
N CYS A 414 13.98 15.61 2.33
CA CYS A 414 12.60 15.14 2.29
C CYS A 414 12.06 14.79 3.68
N ASN A 415 12.82 14.03 4.46
CA ASN A 415 12.41 13.54 5.79
C ASN A 415 13.64 13.38 6.68
N ALA A 416 13.45 13.57 7.99
CA ALA A 416 14.45 13.24 8.99
C ALA A 416 13.81 12.61 10.23
N VAL A 417 14.50 11.62 10.79
CA VAL A 417 14.12 10.96 12.05
C VAL A 417 15.36 10.77 12.92
N ILE A 418 15.22 11.01 14.23
CA ILE A 418 16.28 10.84 15.21
C ILE A 418 15.71 10.07 16.40
N TYR A 419 16.35 8.97 16.76
CA TYR A 419 16.00 8.16 17.93
C TYR A 419 17.16 7.99 18.89
N GLU A 420 16.80 7.72 20.14
CA GLU A 420 17.68 7.05 21.08
C GLU A 420 17.06 5.73 21.55
N TYR A 421 17.92 4.75 21.80
CA TYR A 421 17.52 3.39 22.22
C TYR A 421 18.23 3.00 23.52
N GLY A 422 17.55 2.17 24.32
CA GLY A 422 18.18 1.50 25.46
C GLY A 422 19.34 0.61 25.00
N ASP A 423 20.01 -0.08 25.91
CA ASP A 423 20.97 -1.11 25.48
C ASP A 423 20.25 -2.35 24.90
N GLU A 424 21.01 -3.35 24.45
CA GLU A 424 20.44 -4.55 23.81
C GLU A 424 19.57 -5.41 24.74
N SER A 425 19.58 -5.17 26.06
CA SER A 425 18.65 -5.82 26.99
C SER A 425 17.30 -5.08 27.05
N GLU A 426 17.30 -3.77 26.80
CA GLU A 426 16.10 -2.91 26.87
C GLU A 426 15.45 -2.65 25.50
N PHE A 427 16.23 -2.68 24.41
CA PHE A 427 15.78 -2.52 23.04
C PHE A 427 16.51 -3.51 22.13
N LYS A 428 15.81 -4.38 21.40
CA LYS A 428 16.45 -5.29 20.45
C LYS A 428 16.73 -4.61 19.12
N LEU A 429 17.96 -4.11 18.95
CA LEU A 429 18.38 -3.41 17.73
C LEU A 429 19.19 -4.33 16.81
N ASP A 430 20.04 -5.17 17.39
CA ASP A 430 21.07 -5.91 16.67
C ASP A 430 20.61 -7.32 16.23
N ASP A 431 19.48 -7.81 16.77
CA ASP A 431 18.82 -9.04 16.30
C ASP A 431 17.65 -8.71 15.36
N PRO A 432 17.83 -8.78 14.02
CA PRO A 432 16.77 -8.49 13.06
C PRO A 432 15.67 -9.56 13.01
N ASN A 433 15.79 -10.68 13.73
CA ASN A 433 14.73 -11.69 13.81
C ASN A 433 13.93 -11.58 15.11
N TYR A 434 14.29 -10.67 16.01
CA TYR A 434 13.59 -10.53 17.28
C TYR A 434 12.20 -9.93 17.06
N ILE A 435 11.17 -10.72 17.36
CA ILE A 435 9.78 -10.29 17.34
C ILE A 435 9.40 -9.82 18.75
N GLY A 436 9.15 -8.53 18.85
CA GLY A 436 8.92 -7.81 20.10
C GLY A 436 7.69 -6.92 20.05
N ILE A 437 7.73 -5.87 20.87
CA ILE A 437 6.68 -4.88 21.00
C ILE A 437 7.38 -3.51 20.95
N TYR A 438 7.57 -3.01 19.73
CA TYR A 438 8.30 -1.78 19.49
C TYR A 438 7.32 -0.61 19.37
N PRO A 439 7.55 0.51 20.07
CA PRO A 439 6.67 1.67 19.96
C PRO A 439 6.82 2.32 18.57
N THR A 440 5.70 2.80 18.04
CA THR A 440 5.60 3.54 16.78
C THR A 440 4.65 4.72 17.02
N LEU A 441 5.08 5.92 16.65
CA LEU A 441 4.30 7.13 16.82
C LEU A 441 3.63 7.52 15.50
N ASP A 442 2.33 7.79 15.56
CA ASP A 442 1.61 8.39 14.44
C ASP A 442 1.97 9.87 14.24
N ILE A 443 1.35 10.52 13.25
CA ILE A 443 1.54 11.94 12.97
C ILE A 443 1.15 12.85 14.15
N ASP A 444 0.18 12.42 14.96
CA ASP A 444 -0.33 13.13 16.14
C ASP A 444 0.44 12.75 17.42
N LYS A 445 1.51 11.95 17.29
CA LYS A 445 2.37 11.44 18.37
C LYS A 445 1.68 10.48 19.33
N ASN A 446 0.57 9.86 18.93
CA ASN A 446 0.00 8.74 19.67
C ASN A 446 0.86 7.49 19.44
N ILE A 447 1.05 6.71 20.50
CA ILE A 447 1.84 5.49 20.47
C ILE A 447 0.94 4.32 20.08
N THR A 448 1.38 3.58 19.07
CA THR A 448 0.97 2.21 18.77
C THR A 448 2.20 1.31 18.83
N TYR A 449 2.02 0.00 18.69
CA TYR A 449 3.11 -0.97 18.75
C TYR A 449 3.18 -1.80 17.48
N ARG A 450 4.40 -2.16 17.09
CA ARG A 450 4.71 -3.00 15.93
C ARG A 450 5.55 -4.22 16.33
N PRO A 451 5.53 -5.31 15.55
CA PRO A 451 6.18 -6.57 15.92
C PRO A 451 7.69 -6.62 15.70
N ASP A 452 8.23 -5.84 14.77
CA ASP A 452 9.61 -5.96 14.29
C ASP A 452 10.27 -4.58 14.16
N ASN A 453 11.61 -4.48 14.29
CA ASN A 453 12.33 -3.20 14.24
C ASN A 453 12.58 -2.58 12.87
N GLU A 454 13.46 -3.14 12.05
CA GLU A 454 13.88 -2.55 10.77
C GLU A 454 13.95 -3.61 9.66
N ARG A 455 13.53 -4.85 9.95
CA ARG A 455 13.44 -5.93 8.97
C ARG A 455 12.14 -5.85 8.19
N CYS A 456 11.03 -5.45 8.81
CA CYS A 456 9.75 -5.36 8.13
C CYS A 456 9.75 -4.27 7.05
N LEU A 457 9.31 -4.62 5.84
CA LEU A 457 9.15 -3.71 4.71
C LEU A 457 8.13 -2.58 5.01
N MET A 458 7.13 -2.85 5.84
CA MET A 458 6.14 -1.85 6.29
C MET A 458 6.76 -0.77 7.21
N ARG A 459 7.97 -1.03 7.71
CA ARG A 459 8.76 -0.13 8.55
C ARG A 459 9.90 0.49 7.76
N ASN A 460 10.73 -0.37 7.18
CA ASN A 460 11.88 -0.01 6.38
C ASN A 460 11.62 -0.42 4.94
N MET A 461 11.17 0.53 4.12
CA MET A 461 10.86 0.29 2.71
C MET A 461 12.06 -0.23 1.91
N THR A 462 13.30 0.01 2.38
CA THR A 462 14.50 -0.54 1.72
C THR A 462 14.70 -2.03 1.98
N SER A 463 14.04 -2.59 2.99
CA SER A 463 14.02 -4.03 3.25
C SER A 463 13.17 -4.75 2.20
N PRO A 464 13.63 -5.88 1.64
CA PRO A 464 12.81 -6.71 0.76
C PRO A 464 11.93 -7.72 1.53
N LYS A 465 11.87 -7.67 2.88
CA LYS A 465 11.24 -8.70 3.71
C LYS A 465 10.05 -8.14 4.48
N PHE A 466 8.94 -8.86 4.51
CA PHE A 466 7.90 -8.65 5.53
C PHE A 466 8.33 -9.33 6.84
N CYS A 467 7.93 -8.78 7.99
CA CYS A 467 8.05 -9.50 9.26
C CYS A 467 7.13 -10.73 9.26
N THR A 468 7.41 -11.69 10.14
CA THR A 468 6.66 -12.96 10.20
C THR A 468 5.17 -12.74 10.44
N VAL A 469 4.81 -11.72 11.22
CA VAL A 469 3.41 -11.35 11.49
C VAL A 469 2.70 -10.89 10.21
N CYS A 470 3.32 -9.98 9.44
CA CYS A 470 2.79 -9.57 8.14
C CYS A 470 2.70 -10.74 7.15
N GLN A 471 3.69 -11.65 7.15
CA GLN A 471 3.67 -12.82 6.27
C GLN A 471 2.53 -13.79 6.59
N GLU A 472 2.32 -14.13 7.87
CA GLU A 472 1.18 -14.96 8.29
C GLU A 472 -0.13 -14.29 7.89
N ASN A 473 -0.28 -13.00 8.19
CA ASN A 473 -1.49 -12.26 7.88
C ASN A 473 -1.76 -12.20 6.36
N MET A 474 -0.74 -11.99 5.52
CA MET A 474 -0.88 -12.09 4.06
C MET A 474 -1.42 -13.44 3.62
N TRP A 475 -0.88 -14.55 4.14
CA TRP A 475 -1.41 -15.88 3.85
C TRP A 475 -2.88 -16.01 4.26
N GLN A 476 -3.27 -15.51 5.44
CA GLN A 476 -4.65 -15.53 5.90
C GLN A 476 -5.58 -14.71 4.99
N GLN A 477 -5.15 -13.52 4.58
CA GLN A 477 -5.90 -12.66 3.66
C GLN A 477 -6.08 -13.34 2.31
N PHE A 478 -5.03 -13.94 1.74
CA PHE A 478 -5.13 -14.63 0.46
C PHE A 478 -6.00 -15.88 0.56
N MET A 479 -5.80 -16.72 1.57
CA MET A 479 -6.63 -17.92 1.81
C MET A 479 -8.11 -17.60 2.04
N SER A 480 -8.45 -16.36 2.42
CA SER A 480 -9.85 -15.94 2.53
C SER A 480 -10.53 -15.72 1.17
N ARG A 481 -9.73 -15.57 0.10
CA ARG A 481 -10.17 -15.23 -1.26
C ARG A 481 -9.99 -16.37 -2.27
N ILE A 482 -9.13 -17.35 -1.98
CA ILE A 482 -8.84 -18.48 -2.87
C ILE A 482 -9.08 -19.84 -2.19
N THR A 483 -9.23 -20.88 -3.01
CA THR A 483 -9.16 -22.30 -2.60
C THR A 483 -7.89 -22.94 -3.16
N PHE A 484 -7.22 -23.79 -2.37
CA PHE A 484 -6.06 -24.54 -2.84
C PHE A 484 -6.40 -25.63 -3.86
N ILE A 485 -7.68 -25.97 -4.00
CA ILE A 485 -8.18 -26.95 -4.96
C ILE A 485 -8.81 -26.19 -6.11
N ASP A 486 -8.18 -26.22 -7.28
CA ASP A 486 -8.71 -25.64 -8.51
C ASP A 486 -9.86 -26.47 -9.09
N ASP A 487 -9.80 -27.80 -8.98
CA ASP A 487 -10.81 -28.69 -9.55
C ASP A 487 -10.78 -30.09 -8.89
N VAL A 488 -11.89 -30.82 -8.93
CA VAL A 488 -11.97 -32.22 -8.51
C VAL A 488 -12.63 -33.02 -9.63
N VAL A 489 -11.83 -33.87 -10.29
CA VAL A 489 -12.28 -34.72 -11.38
C VAL A 489 -12.55 -36.13 -10.84
N VAL A 490 -13.80 -36.58 -10.97
CA VAL A 490 -14.22 -37.94 -10.58
C VAL A 490 -14.42 -38.81 -11.81
N SER A 491 -13.67 -39.90 -11.91
CA SER A 491 -13.77 -40.88 -13.00
C SER A 491 -13.91 -42.29 -12.43
N GLY A 492 -15.14 -42.79 -12.37
CA GLY A 492 -15.46 -44.05 -11.70
C GLY A 492 -15.16 -43.99 -10.20
N THR A 493 -14.22 -44.81 -9.73
CA THR A 493 -13.72 -44.80 -8.35
C THR A 493 -12.47 -43.94 -8.14
N LYS A 494 -11.95 -43.31 -9.20
CA LYS A 494 -10.80 -42.40 -9.11
C LYS A 494 -11.26 -40.98 -8.85
N VAL A 495 -10.63 -40.33 -7.89
CA VAL A 495 -10.81 -38.90 -7.58
C VAL A 495 -9.44 -38.24 -7.76
N GLU A 496 -9.37 -37.24 -8.61
CA GLU A 496 -8.16 -36.44 -8.86
C GLU A 496 -8.45 -34.99 -8.47
N ALA A 497 -7.65 -34.43 -7.58
CA ALA A 497 -7.72 -33.02 -7.22
C ALA A 497 -6.63 -32.24 -7.95
N LYS A 498 -7.02 -31.21 -8.71
CA LYS A 498 -6.08 -30.24 -9.28
C LYS A 498 -5.84 -29.18 -8.23
N LEU A 499 -4.57 -28.95 -7.88
CA LEU A 499 -4.18 -28.05 -6.80
C LEU A 499 -3.42 -26.85 -7.35
N ILE A 500 -3.49 -25.73 -6.63
CA ILE A 500 -2.57 -24.61 -6.87
C ILE A 500 -1.13 -25.10 -6.66
N PRO A 501 -0.20 -24.83 -7.60
CA PRO A 501 1.14 -25.41 -7.58
C PRO A 501 2.09 -24.73 -6.58
N LEU A 502 1.74 -24.71 -5.29
CA LEU A 502 2.59 -24.17 -4.22
C LEU A 502 3.81 -25.05 -3.92
N GLY A 503 3.73 -26.35 -4.22
CA GLY A 503 4.79 -27.31 -3.93
C GLY A 503 6.14 -26.99 -4.60
N GLN A 504 6.12 -26.29 -5.73
CA GLN A 504 7.33 -25.89 -6.47
C GLN A 504 8.16 -24.81 -5.76
N LEU A 505 7.60 -24.16 -4.75
CA LEU A 505 8.25 -23.11 -3.96
C LEU A 505 8.80 -23.62 -2.62
N ARG A 506 8.66 -24.93 -2.35
CA ARG A 506 9.32 -25.54 -1.20
C ARG A 506 10.83 -25.44 -1.41
N PRO A 507 11.61 -24.91 -0.45
CA PRO A 507 13.05 -25.08 -0.45
C PRO A 507 13.32 -26.56 -0.62
N GLY A 508 14.13 -26.95 -1.61
CA GLY A 508 14.46 -28.35 -1.85
C GLY A 508 14.96 -28.98 -0.56
N HIS A 509 14.09 -29.73 0.12
CA HIS A 509 14.54 -30.67 1.11
C HIS A 509 15.39 -31.66 0.32
N GLY A 510 16.71 -31.64 0.58
CA GLY A 510 17.55 -32.79 0.29
C GLY A 510 16.76 -34.02 0.70
N ALA A 511 16.60 -34.93 -0.26
CA ALA A 511 15.75 -36.11 -0.19
C ALA A 511 15.45 -36.54 1.25
N CYS A 512 14.17 -36.46 1.66
CA CYS A 512 13.67 -37.48 2.58
C CYS A 512 13.74 -38.78 1.80
N GLY A 513 14.91 -39.41 1.84
CA GLY A 513 15.16 -40.73 1.30
C GLY A 513 14.10 -41.65 1.87
N GLY A 514 13.40 -42.34 0.96
CA GLY A 514 12.71 -43.54 1.34
C GLY A 514 13.74 -44.52 1.87
N ASP A 515 13.44 -45.10 3.02
CA ASP A 515 13.80 -46.46 3.36
C ASP A 515 12.73 -47.02 4.31
N ALA A 516 12.21 -48.19 3.91
CA ALA A 516 11.13 -49.02 4.45
C ALA A 516 9.68 -48.66 4.06
#